data_AF-A0AAN9FIL9-F1
#
_entry.id   AF-A0AAN9FIL9-F1
#
_cell.length_a   1.000
_cell.length_b   1.000
_cell.length_c   1.000
_cell.angle_alpha   90.00
_cell.angle_beta   90.00
_cell.angle_gamma   90.00
#
_symmetry.space_group_name_H-M   'P 1'
#
loop_
_entity.id
_entity.type
_entity.pdbx_description
1 polymer ?
#
loop_
_entity_poly.entity_id
_entity_poly.type
_entity_poly.pdbx_seq_one_letter_code
_entity_poly.pdbx_strand_id
1 'polypeptide(L)'
;MKDGDQNTKYFHNVIKMKQYRNRVLRIKDMDGSICSDQNSIQAAFERYYKTLFTGEQRHWNVTTAEILMGKKLSVEQQKGSLPFRLLEDD
;
A
#
# COMPACT_ATOMS: atom_id res chain seq x y z
N MET A 1 19.68 27.66 -23.96
CA MET A 1 18.74 26.70 -23.35
C MET A 1 18.98 26.70 -21.85
N LYS A 2 18.29 27.55 -21.08
CA LYS A 2 18.52 27.73 -19.62
C LYS A 2 17.24 27.96 -18.81
N ASP A 3 16.05 27.72 -19.38
CA ASP A 3 14.77 28.07 -18.75
C ASP A 3 13.96 26.87 -18.24
N GLY A 4 14.48 25.65 -18.38
CA GLY A 4 13.75 24.40 -18.07
C GLY A 4 14.05 23.76 -16.71
N ASP A 5 15.09 24.22 -16.01
CA ASP A 5 15.59 23.57 -14.78
C ASP A 5 15.16 24.29 -13.48
N GLN A 6 14.46 25.42 -13.62
CA GLN A 6 13.96 26.17 -12.48
C GLN A 6 12.64 25.55 -12.00
N ASN A 7 12.60 25.11 -10.74
CA ASN A 7 11.34 24.82 -10.06
C ASN A 7 10.48 26.09 -10.03
N THR A 8 9.63 26.26 -11.04
CA THR A 8 8.70 27.39 -11.08
C THR A 8 7.78 27.35 -9.86
N LYS A 9 7.32 28.52 -9.44
CA LYS A 9 6.32 28.67 -8.36
C LYS A 9 5.12 27.72 -8.54
N TYR A 10 4.78 27.41 -9.80
CA TYR A 10 3.80 26.41 -10.16
C TYR A 10 4.09 25.02 -9.57
N PHE A 11 5.29 24.46 -9.77
CA PHE A 11 5.66 23.15 -9.22
C PHE A 11 5.64 23.14 -7.70
N HIS A 12 6.14 24.20 -7.05
CA HIS A 12 6.08 24.32 -5.60
C HIS A 12 4.64 24.35 -5.07
N ASN A 13 3.74 25.06 -5.75
CA ASN A 13 2.33 25.11 -5.38
C ASN A 13 1.65 23.75 -5.55
N VAL A 14 1.95 23.03 -6.63
CA VAL A 14 1.45 21.67 -6.86
C VAL A 14 1.93 20.71 -5.77
N ILE A 15 3.21 20.75 -5.39
CA ILE A 15 3.77 19.92 -4.32
C ILE A 15 3.10 20.24 -2.99
N LYS A 16 2.95 21.52 -2.63
CA LYS A 16 2.26 21.94 -1.40
C LYS A 16 0.80 21.47 -1.37
N MET A 17 0.08 21.56 -2.49
CA MET A 17 -1.30 21.08 -2.56
C MET A 17 -1.39 19.56 -2.42
N LYS A 18 -0.45 18.81 -3.01
CA LYS A 18 -0.34 17.36 -2.81
C LYS A 18 -0.04 17.02 -1.35
N GLN A 19 0.91 17.71 -0.72
CA GLN A 19 1.24 17.52 0.70
C GLN A 19 0.03 17.78 1.61
N TYR A 20 -0.73 18.85 1.34
CA TYR A 20 -1.94 19.16 2.09
C TYR A 20 -3.02 18.08 1.92
N ARG A 21 -3.29 17.67 0.67
CA ARG A 21 -4.30 16.64 0.36
C ARG A 21 -3.94 15.27 0.93
N ASN A 22 -2.66 14.92 0.93
CA ASN A 22 -2.17 13.63 1.41
C ASN A 22 -1.83 13.65 2.90
N ARG A 23 -2.09 14.76 3.61
CA ARG A 23 -1.81 14.84 5.04
C ARG A 23 -2.77 13.95 5.80
N VAL A 24 -2.22 12.94 6.45
CA VAL A 24 -2.96 12.12 7.40
C VAL A 24 -3.18 12.96 8.66
N LEU A 25 -4.44 13.30 8.94
CA LEU A 25 -4.81 14.13 10.10
C LEU A 25 -4.96 13.28 11.36
N ARG A 26 -5.65 12.14 11.23
CA ARG A 26 -5.91 11.22 12.33
C ARG A 26 -6.04 9.80 11.80
N ILE A 27 -5.61 8.82 12.57
CA ILE A 27 -5.86 7.41 12.31
C ILE A 27 -6.37 6.72 13.57
N LYS A 28 -7.08 5.61 13.38
CA LYS A 28 -7.46 4.72 14.47
C LYS A 28 -6.44 3.58 14.51
N ASP A 29 -5.80 3.43 15.65
CA ASP A 29 -4.78 2.41 15.88
C ASP A 29 -5.42 1.03 16.19
N MET A 30 -4.63 -0.04 16.19
CA MET A 30 -5.09 -1.43 16.38
C MET A 30 -5.76 -1.69 17.74
N ASP A 31 -5.42 -0.91 18.75
CA ASP A 31 -6.04 -0.91 20.09
C ASP A 31 -7.34 -0.09 20.15
N GLY A 32 -7.72 0.55 19.04
CA GLY A 32 -8.90 1.40 18.92
C GLY A 32 -8.69 2.86 19.34
N SER A 33 -7.49 3.24 19.79
CA SER A 33 -7.15 4.63 20.12
C SER A 33 -7.07 5.50 18.86
N ILE A 34 -7.29 6.82 19.02
CA ILE A 34 -7.18 7.78 17.91
C ILE A 34 -5.86 8.53 18.03
N CYS A 35 -4.98 8.33 17.05
CA CYS A 35 -3.73 9.05 16.88
C CYS A 35 -3.95 10.29 16.02
N SER A 36 -3.45 11.46 16.43
CA SER A 36 -3.60 12.72 15.69
C SER A 36 -2.33 13.54 15.56
N ASP A 37 -1.31 13.22 16.36
CA ASP A 37 0.03 13.80 16.21
C ASP A 37 0.89 12.94 15.26
N GLN A 38 1.88 13.58 14.63
CA GLN A 38 2.72 12.93 13.62
C GLN A 38 3.46 11.71 14.18
N ASN A 39 3.92 11.78 15.44
CA ASN A 39 4.73 10.74 16.06
C ASN A 39 3.88 9.51 16.38
N SER A 40 2.68 9.70 16.94
CA SER A 40 1.76 8.59 17.21
C SER A 40 1.25 7.95 15.92
N ILE A 41 0.98 8.74 14.89
CA ILE A 41 0.61 8.24 13.56
C ILE A 41 1.73 7.36 13.00
N GLN A 42 2.98 7.83 13.03
CA GLN A 42 4.14 7.05 12.58
C GLN A 42 4.28 5.74 13.36
N ALA A 43 4.23 5.81 14.69
CA ALA A 43 4.36 4.63 15.55
C ALA A 43 3.26 3.59 15.29
N ALA A 44 2.02 4.03 15.08
CA ALA A 44 0.90 3.17 14.73
C ALA A 44 1.09 2.50 13.36
N PHE A 45 1.59 3.23 12.35
CA PHE A 45 1.93 2.64 11.05
C PHE A 45 3.04 1.58 11.17
N GLU A 46 4.13 1.91 11.87
CA GLU A 46 5.24 0.98 12.07
C GLU A 46 4.77 -0.28 12.80
N ARG A 47 3.97 -0.13 13.87
CA ARG A 47 3.43 -1.26 14.63
C ARG A 47 2.53 -2.13 13.77
N TYR A 48 1.59 -1.52 13.03
CA TYR A 48 0.69 -2.25 12.14
C TYR A 48 1.45 -3.08 11.11
N TYR A 49 2.37 -2.45 10.36
CA TYR A 49 3.09 -3.15 9.30
C TYR A 49 4.12 -4.15 9.81
N LYS A 50 4.80 -3.88 10.94
CA LYS A 50 5.61 -4.90 11.61
C LYS A 50 4.75 -6.11 11.95
N THR A 51 3.63 -5.92 12.65
CA THR A 51 2.72 -7.04 12.96
C THR A 51 2.19 -7.73 11.70
N LEU A 52 1.91 -7.00 10.62
CA LEU A 52 1.42 -7.59 9.37
C LEU A 52 2.47 -8.50 8.70
N PHE A 53 3.74 -8.11 8.71
CA PHE A 53 4.81 -8.80 7.99
C PHE A 53 5.68 -9.72 8.85
N THR A 54 5.64 -9.58 10.18
CA THR A 54 6.38 -10.42 11.13
C THR A 54 5.46 -11.24 12.04
N GLY A 55 4.15 -10.96 12.04
CA GLY A 55 3.18 -11.77 12.75
C GLY A 55 2.95 -13.10 12.04
N GLU A 56 2.72 -14.14 12.83
CA GLU A 56 2.42 -15.50 12.36
C GLU A 56 1.22 -15.49 11.40
N GLN A 57 1.30 -16.34 10.37
CA GLN A 57 0.37 -16.48 9.24
C GLN A 57 -1.06 -16.04 9.59
N ARG A 58 -1.45 -14.82 9.16
CA ARG A 58 -2.87 -14.49 9.04
C ARG A 58 -3.40 -15.34 7.89
N HIS A 59 -3.92 -16.52 8.23
CA HIS A 59 -4.82 -17.22 7.35
C HIS A 59 -6.00 -16.28 7.13
N TRP A 60 -6.04 -15.64 5.96
CA TRP A 60 -7.28 -15.04 5.49
C TRP A 60 -8.27 -16.19 5.45
N ASN A 61 -9.25 -16.17 6.37
CA ASN A 61 -10.38 -17.08 6.34
C ASN A 61 -11.26 -16.69 5.14
N VAL A 62 -10.73 -16.88 3.93
CA VAL A 62 -11.49 -16.70 2.71
C VAL A 62 -12.40 -17.91 2.64
N THR A 63 -13.70 -17.68 2.73
CA THR A 63 -14.63 -18.78 2.54
C THR A 63 -14.56 -19.22 1.08
N THR A 64 -14.60 -20.53 0.83
CA THR A 64 -14.62 -21.08 -0.54
C THR A 64 -15.72 -20.42 -1.39
N ALA A 65 -16.83 -20.01 -0.76
CA ALA A 65 -17.92 -19.28 -1.39
C ALA A 65 -17.47 -17.92 -1.98
N GLU A 66 -16.69 -17.11 -1.24
CA GLU A 66 -16.18 -15.81 -1.72
C GLU A 66 -15.19 -15.98 -2.89
N ILE A 67 -14.38 -17.04 -2.87
CA ILE A 67 -13.45 -17.38 -3.96
C ILE A 67 -14.24 -17.74 -5.23
N LEU A 68 -15.32 -18.52 -5.09
CA LEU A 68 -16.16 -18.95 -6.20
C LEU A 68 -17.05 -17.82 -6.76
N MET A 69 -17.46 -16.87 -5.91
CA MET A 69 -18.21 -15.68 -6.30
C MET A 69 -17.33 -14.58 -6.92
N GLY A 70 -16.02 -14.64 -6.70
CA GLY A 70 -15.05 -13.71 -7.28
C GLY A 70 -15.00 -13.80 -8.81
N LYS A 71 -14.73 -12.67 -9.46
CA LYS A 71 -14.56 -12.61 -10.92
C LYS A 71 -13.36 -13.49 -11.33
N LYS A 72 -13.64 -14.66 -11.92
CA LYS A 72 -12.61 -15.55 -12.47
C LYS A 72 -11.90 -14.84 -13.64
N LEU A 73 -10.57 -14.86 -13.63
CA LEU A 73 -9.74 -14.36 -14.73
C LEU A 73 -10.04 -15.15 -16.01
N SER A 74 -10.03 -14.49 -17.17
CA SER A 74 -10.16 -15.18 -18.45
C SER A 74 -8.96 -16.13 -18.68
N VAL A 75 -9.13 -17.09 -19.59
CA VAL A 75 -8.07 -18.02 -19.97
C VAL A 75 -6.85 -17.28 -20.53
N GLU A 76 -7.04 -16.14 -21.22
CA GLU A 76 -5.91 -15.31 -21.68
C GLU A 76 -5.18 -14.62 -20.52
N GLN A 77 -5.92 -14.11 -19.53
CA GLN A 77 -5.34 -13.42 -18.37
C GLN A 77 -4.56 -14.37 -17.45
N GLN A 78 -4.94 -15.65 -17.40
CA GLN A 78 -4.25 -16.67 -16.61
C GLN A 78 -2.86 -17.02 -17.16
N LYS A 79 -2.66 -16.96 -18.48
CA LYS A 79 -1.38 -17.30 -19.13
C LYS A 79 -0.23 -16.35 -18.76
N GLY A 80 -0.54 -15.11 -18.39
CA GLY A 80 0.45 -14.12 -17.92
C GLY A 80 0.79 -14.19 -16.43
N SER A 81 0.09 -15.05 -15.67
CA SER A 81 0.21 -15.15 -14.20
C SER A 81 1.09 -16.32 -13.74
N LEU A 82 1.87 -16.93 -14.63
CA LEU A 82 2.76 -18.02 -14.23
C LEU A 82 3.83 -17.48 -13.25
N PRO A 83 4.09 -18.18 -12.13
CA PRO A 83 5.19 -17.83 -11.24
C PRO A 83 6.52 -17.87 -12.01
N PHE A 84 7.42 -16.95 -11.67
CA PHE A 84 8.82 -16.97 -12.08
C PHE A 84 9.37 -18.38 -11.85
N ARG A 85 9.57 -19.11 -12.95
CA ARG A 85 10.09 -20.47 -12.97
C ARG A 85 11.38 -20.46 -12.16
N LEU A 86 11.40 -21.20 -11.04
CA LEU A 86 12.65 -21.64 -10.43
C LEU A 86 13.42 -22.32 -11.57
N LEU A 87 14.55 -21.72 -11.94
CA LEU A 87 15.51 -22.36 -12.83
C LEU A 87 15.85 -23.69 -12.19
N GLU A 88 15.54 -24.74 -12.94
CA GLU A 88 15.80 -26.13 -12.63
C GLU A 88 17.29 -26.29 -12.33
N ASP A 89 17.58 -27.00 -11.24
CA ASP A 89 18.89 -27.59 -10.98
C ASP A 89 19.25 -28.50 -12.17
N ASP A 90 20.40 -28.24 -12.79
CA ASP A 90 21.26 -29.20 -13.50
C ASP A 90 22.72 -28.70 -13.44
#